data_AF-A0A953WZ30-F1
#
_entry.id   AF-A0A953WZ30-F1
#
_cell.length_a   1.000
_cell.length_b   1.000
_cell.length_c   1.000
_cell.angle_alpha   90.00
_cell.angle_beta   90.00
_cell.angle_gamma   90.00
#
_symmetry.space_group_name_H-M   'P 1'
#
loop_
_entity.id
_entity.type
_entity.pdbx_description
1 polymer ?
#
loop_
_entity_poly.entity_id
_entity_poly.type
_entity_poly.pdbx_seq_one_letter_code
_entity_poly.pdbx_strand_id
1 'polypeptide(L)'
;MDAGNDNSRSPVTSIDLLRELQGEQRSFRFLMRALAALLATAALIAVGSVLYFYFELQGLRAEYARQARLNEVNLRIVAGEASRQRESTQAQLVAIREENESARRQAELSRELQQAGSARQIASYKDRAVAIARGHILGKPMNEVTSQVVAMVLRTDQTGEVSLLTEPERILMQAALDDWGGQVDSSIVRSEFQDLLDKSDGLPDQAIGAAGLAMLEYRKANGNSLSWNRGCSTVVDYVNQSVARDTAEPMLLLWKGQCLRKRGDALLAYRAFSQAAQLMEQDPEDITLDQSQMAHHGVGTTLVALAAQDQLPEGRERNEALAEALAELRIAAKIRADRGATRVGVAYTEENMGFIYVLEEDWPAALDHTERIDQILPLAWNLTVRNIAARENEKALRRGGSSRAAIEEMKRIQSDTDMVLSLMDCGQIDKAELMRLLPEKYSGAVDELSEHCLAESGGI
;
A
#
# COMPACT_ATOMS: atom_id res chain seq x y z
N MET A 1 102.51 -69.46 -45.07
CA MET A 1 101.23 -68.80 -45.35
C MET A 1 100.26 -69.32 -44.31
N ASP A 2 100.12 -68.59 -43.21
CA ASP A 2 99.16 -68.82 -42.14
C ASP A 2 99.29 -67.66 -41.14
N ALA A 3 98.16 -67.04 -40.77
CA ALA A 3 97.93 -66.34 -39.51
C ALA A 3 96.50 -65.78 -39.52
N GLY A 4 95.53 -66.64 -39.17
CA GLY A 4 94.20 -66.21 -38.76
C GLY A 4 94.27 -65.50 -37.40
N ASN A 5 93.54 -64.40 -37.26
CA ASN A 5 93.29 -63.77 -35.97
C ASN A 5 91.78 -63.75 -35.75
N ASP A 6 91.31 -64.77 -35.05
CA ASP A 6 89.90 -65.04 -34.80
C ASP A 6 89.46 -64.42 -33.46
N ASN A 7 88.26 -63.85 -33.50
CA ASN A 7 87.63 -63.05 -32.44
C ASN A 7 87.43 -63.85 -31.14
N SER A 8 88.12 -63.48 -30.06
CA SER A 8 87.80 -63.92 -28.70
C SER A 8 86.56 -63.18 -28.17
N ARG A 9 85.36 -63.63 -28.54
CA ARG A 9 84.14 -63.36 -27.78
C ARG A 9 84.22 -64.17 -26.48
N SER A 10 84.44 -63.47 -25.35
CA SER A 10 84.38 -64.09 -24.03
C SER A 10 83.00 -64.73 -23.82
N PRO A 11 82.94 -65.97 -23.29
CA PRO A 11 81.70 -66.72 -23.21
C PRO A 11 80.80 -66.11 -22.13
N VAL A 12 79.59 -65.69 -22.52
CA VAL A 12 78.52 -65.31 -21.60
C VAL A 12 78.24 -66.51 -20.69
N THR A 13 78.44 -66.34 -19.39
CA THR A 13 78.22 -67.42 -18.42
C THR A 13 76.78 -67.44 -17.93
N SER A 14 76.31 -68.59 -17.43
CA SER A 14 74.97 -68.72 -16.83
C SER A 14 74.75 -67.77 -15.64
N ILE A 15 75.83 -67.32 -14.99
CA ILE A 15 75.81 -66.33 -13.90
C ILE A 15 75.59 -64.91 -14.43
N ASP A 16 76.12 -64.56 -15.61
CA ASP A 16 75.89 -63.27 -16.25
C ASP A 16 74.43 -63.14 -16.70
N LEU A 17 73.87 -64.21 -17.30
CA LEU A 17 72.44 -64.29 -17.64
C LEU A 17 71.53 -64.18 -16.41
N LEU A 18 71.91 -64.78 -15.27
CA LEU A 18 71.15 -64.68 -14.02
C LEU A 18 71.24 -63.27 -13.39
N ARG A 19 72.39 -62.60 -13.49
CA ARG A 19 72.55 -61.20 -13.03
C ARG A 19 71.77 -60.22 -13.91
N GLU A 20 71.75 -60.44 -15.21
CA GLU A 20 70.98 -59.61 -16.15
C GLU A 20 69.47 -59.83 -15.96
N LEU A 21 69.01 -61.08 -15.80
CA LEU A 21 67.62 -61.40 -15.42
C LEU A 21 67.22 -60.81 -14.06
N GLN A 22 68.10 -60.83 -13.06
CA GLN A 22 67.82 -60.19 -11.76
C GLN A 22 67.81 -58.66 -11.84
N GLY A 23 68.65 -58.08 -12.71
CA GLY A 23 68.65 -56.64 -13.02
C GLY A 23 67.36 -56.21 -13.73
N GLU A 24 66.93 -56.97 -14.74
CA GLU A 24 65.66 -56.76 -15.45
C GLU A 24 64.44 -56.98 -14.55
N GLN A 25 64.46 -57.95 -13.63
CA GLN A 25 63.38 -58.12 -12.67
C GLN A 25 63.29 -56.97 -11.66
N ARG A 26 64.43 -56.36 -11.26
CA ARG A 26 64.42 -55.18 -10.39
C ARG A 26 63.93 -53.93 -11.12
N SER A 27 64.38 -53.71 -12.35
CA SER A 27 63.90 -52.58 -13.17
C SER A 27 62.42 -52.72 -13.51
N PHE A 28 61.95 -53.94 -13.81
CA PHE A 28 60.54 -54.22 -14.04
C PHE A 28 59.69 -53.98 -12.78
N ARG A 29 60.14 -54.41 -11.60
CA ARG A 29 59.43 -54.10 -10.34
C ARG A 29 59.40 -52.59 -10.05
N PHE A 30 60.46 -51.86 -10.38
CA PHE A 30 60.50 -50.41 -10.22
C PHE A 30 59.51 -49.73 -11.18
N LEU A 31 59.50 -50.12 -12.47
CA LEU A 31 58.55 -49.64 -13.47
C LEU A 31 57.10 -49.92 -13.08
N MET A 32 56.81 -51.13 -12.59
CA MET A 32 55.46 -51.49 -12.14
C MET A 32 55.03 -50.68 -10.91
N ARG A 33 55.94 -50.39 -9.98
CA ARG A 33 55.64 -49.52 -8.83
C ARG A 33 55.44 -48.06 -9.25
N ALA A 34 56.25 -47.55 -10.17
CA ALA A 34 56.10 -46.20 -10.73
C ALA A 34 54.78 -46.06 -11.49
N LEU A 35 54.41 -47.06 -12.31
CA LEU A 35 53.13 -47.11 -13.01
C LEU A 35 51.95 -47.15 -12.02
N ALA A 36 52.03 -47.98 -10.97
CA ALA A 36 51.01 -48.03 -9.93
C ALA A 36 50.86 -46.70 -9.18
N ALA A 37 51.98 -46.03 -8.87
CA ALA A 37 51.96 -44.71 -8.23
C ALA A 37 51.36 -43.62 -9.14
N LEU A 38 51.68 -43.64 -10.44
CA LEU A 38 51.08 -42.74 -11.42
C LEU A 38 49.57 -43.00 -11.57
N LEU A 39 49.15 -44.27 -11.62
CA LEU A 39 47.73 -44.64 -11.67
C LEU A 39 46.98 -44.23 -10.40
N ALA A 40 47.57 -44.43 -9.23
CA ALA A 40 46.99 -44.00 -7.95
C ALA A 40 46.86 -42.48 -7.87
N THR A 41 47.87 -41.73 -8.36
CA THR A 41 47.84 -40.27 -8.41
C THR A 41 46.79 -39.77 -9.40
N ALA A 42 46.71 -40.37 -10.58
CA ALA A 42 45.68 -40.06 -11.57
C ALA A 42 44.27 -40.34 -11.04
N ALA A 43 44.08 -41.45 -10.31
CA ALA A 43 42.81 -41.77 -9.67
C ALA A 43 42.43 -40.74 -8.58
N LEU A 44 43.38 -40.32 -7.75
CA LEU A 44 43.16 -39.27 -6.74
C LEU A 44 42.79 -37.93 -7.36
N ILE A 45 43.48 -37.52 -8.43
CA ILE A 45 43.15 -36.30 -9.18
C ILE A 45 41.75 -36.42 -9.80
N ALA A 46 41.41 -37.56 -10.40
CA ALA A 46 40.08 -37.77 -10.98
C ALA A 46 38.96 -37.68 -9.92
N VAL A 47 39.14 -38.33 -8.77
CA VAL A 47 38.18 -38.27 -7.66
C VAL A 47 38.07 -36.86 -7.09
N GLY A 48 39.20 -36.17 -6.89
CA GLY A 48 39.23 -34.78 -6.42
C GLY A 48 38.52 -33.83 -7.37
N SER A 49 38.76 -33.96 -8.68
CA SER A 49 38.08 -33.17 -9.71
C SER A 49 36.58 -33.46 -9.75
N VAL A 50 36.15 -34.72 -9.65
CA VAL A 50 34.72 -35.06 -9.62
C VAL A 50 34.02 -34.46 -8.40
N LEU A 51 34.64 -34.52 -7.22
CA LEU A 51 34.09 -33.90 -6.01
C LEU A 51 34.02 -32.37 -6.14
N TYR A 52 35.09 -31.75 -6.65
CA TYR A 52 35.14 -30.31 -6.91
C TYR A 52 34.02 -29.87 -7.87
N PHE A 53 33.92 -30.51 -9.05
CA PHE A 53 32.88 -30.20 -10.02
C PHE A 53 31.48 -30.48 -9.48
N TYR A 54 31.30 -31.51 -8.65
CA TYR A 54 30.01 -31.79 -8.01
C TYR A 54 29.57 -30.65 -7.09
N PHE A 55 30.45 -30.14 -6.22
CA PHE A 55 30.14 -29.00 -5.36
C PHE A 55 29.96 -27.70 -6.15
N GLU A 56 30.77 -27.46 -7.18
CA GLU A 56 30.66 -26.25 -8.01
C GLU A 56 29.36 -26.25 -8.82
N LEU A 57 28.98 -27.39 -9.40
CA LEU A 57 27.70 -27.55 -10.10
C LEU A 57 26.51 -27.40 -9.16
N GLN A 58 26.60 -27.87 -7.91
CA GLN A 58 25.57 -27.62 -6.90
C GLN A 58 25.47 -26.13 -6.54
N GLY A 59 26.61 -25.44 -6.40
CA GLY A 59 26.67 -23.99 -6.16
C GLY A 59 26.01 -23.20 -7.30
N LEU A 60 26.42 -23.49 -8.55
CA LEU A 60 25.83 -22.87 -9.74
C LEU A 60 24.34 -23.14 -9.85
N ARG A 61 23.89 -24.38 -9.58
CA ARG A 61 22.45 -24.72 -9.63
C ARG A 61 21.65 -23.94 -8.59
N ALA A 62 22.19 -23.76 -7.38
CA ALA A 62 21.56 -22.96 -6.34
C ALA A 62 21.52 -21.47 -6.72
N GLU A 63 22.58 -20.96 -7.33
CA GLU A 63 22.65 -19.57 -7.81
C GLU A 63 21.69 -19.30 -8.96
N TYR A 64 21.63 -20.18 -9.97
CA TYR A 64 20.63 -20.10 -11.05
C TYR A 64 19.19 -20.20 -10.52
N ALA A 65 18.93 -21.10 -9.56
CA ALA A 65 17.61 -21.20 -8.94
C ALA A 65 17.24 -19.91 -8.18
N ARG A 66 18.19 -19.31 -7.47
CA ARG A 66 18.00 -18.02 -6.79
C ARG A 66 17.74 -16.89 -7.79
N GLN A 67 18.52 -16.81 -8.87
CA GLN A 67 18.37 -15.78 -9.89
C GLN A 67 17.05 -15.93 -10.66
N ALA A 68 16.64 -17.17 -10.99
CA ALA A 68 15.34 -17.44 -11.57
C ALA A 68 14.19 -16.97 -10.65
N ARG A 69 14.30 -17.26 -9.34
CA ARG A 69 13.31 -16.84 -8.35
C ARG A 69 13.25 -15.31 -8.20
N LEU A 70 14.41 -14.64 -8.19
CA LEU A 70 14.48 -13.17 -8.18
C LEU A 70 13.85 -12.56 -9.44
N ASN A 71 14.13 -13.13 -10.61
CA ASN A 71 13.52 -12.68 -11.86
C ASN A 71 12.00 -12.86 -11.85
N GLU A 72 11.49 -13.98 -11.34
CA GLU A 72 10.05 -14.23 -11.18
C GLU A 72 9.41 -13.19 -10.25
N VAL A 73 10.02 -12.91 -9.10
CA VAL A 73 9.53 -11.88 -8.18
C VAL A 73 9.58 -10.48 -8.79
N ASN A 74 10.66 -10.12 -9.48
CA ASN A 74 10.76 -8.82 -10.16
C ASN A 74 9.65 -8.66 -11.20
N LEU A 75 9.36 -9.71 -11.99
CA LEU A 75 8.25 -9.69 -12.94
C LEU A 75 6.90 -9.51 -12.23
N ARG A 76 6.69 -10.13 -11.07
CA ARG A 76 5.47 -9.94 -10.27
C ARG A 76 5.34 -8.50 -9.74
N ILE A 77 6.43 -7.90 -9.25
CA ILE A 77 6.43 -6.52 -8.77
C ILE A 77 6.13 -5.54 -9.92
N VAL A 78 6.79 -5.71 -11.08
CA VAL A 78 6.57 -4.86 -12.27
C VAL A 78 5.15 -5.02 -12.81
N ALA A 79 4.63 -6.25 -12.89
CA ALA A 79 3.24 -6.50 -13.27
C ALA A 79 2.27 -5.83 -12.26
N GLY A 80 2.65 -5.84 -10.98
CA GLY A 80 1.94 -5.16 -9.93
C GLY A 80 1.89 -3.64 -10.10
N GLU A 81 3.02 -3.00 -10.44
CA GLU A 81 3.07 -1.57 -10.75
C GLU A 81 2.19 -1.18 -11.94
N ALA A 82 2.21 -1.98 -13.01
CA ALA A 82 1.31 -1.77 -14.14
C ALA A 82 -0.17 -1.87 -13.73
N SER A 83 -0.51 -2.84 -12.87
CA SER A 83 -1.84 -2.99 -12.30
C SER A 83 -2.25 -1.82 -11.40
N ARG A 84 -1.33 -1.28 -10.59
CA ARG A 84 -1.54 -0.05 -9.80
C ARG A 84 -1.81 1.17 -10.67
N GLN A 85 -1.05 1.34 -11.75
CA GLN A 85 -1.29 2.41 -12.72
C GLN A 85 -2.66 2.29 -13.38
N ARG A 86 -3.08 1.08 -13.77
CA ARG A 86 -4.42 0.85 -14.32
C ARG A 86 -5.52 1.20 -13.32
N GLU A 87 -5.37 0.80 -12.05
CA GLU A 87 -6.31 1.18 -10.99
C GLU A 87 -6.35 2.70 -10.79
N SER A 88 -5.21 3.39 -10.82
CA SER A 88 -5.17 4.85 -10.74
C SER A 88 -5.96 5.51 -11.89
N THR A 89 -5.79 5.04 -13.12
CA THR A 89 -6.56 5.52 -14.27
C THR A 89 -8.04 5.19 -14.12
N GLN A 90 -8.38 3.99 -13.64
CA GLN A 90 -9.76 3.58 -13.40
C GLN A 90 -10.43 4.48 -12.35
N ALA A 91 -9.74 4.79 -11.25
CA ALA A 91 -10.25 5.68 -10.21
C ALA A 91 -10.55 7.08 -10.75
N GLN A 92 -9.70 7.62 -11.63
CA GLN A 92 -9.95 8.89 -12.33
C GLN A 92 -11.20 8.80 -13.24
N LEU A 93 -11.37 7.70 -13.98
CA LEU A 93 -12.54 7.49 -14.82
C LEU A 93 -13.84 7.39 -14.01
N VAL A 94 -13.80 6.74 -12.84
CA VAL A 94 -14.93 6.67 -11.91
C VAL A 94 -15.30 8.07 -11.43
N ALA A 95 -14.32 8.88 -11.02
CA ALA A 95 -14.56 10.26 -10.59
C ALA A 95 -15.20 11.11 -11.72
N ILE A 96 -14.67 11.01 -12.95
CA ILE A 96 -15.24 11.69 -14.12
C ILE A 96 -16.67 11.21 -14.40
N ARG A 97 -16.96 9.92 -14.21
CA ARG A 97 -18.31 9.38 -14.39
C ARG A 97 -19.27 9.91 -13.35
N GLU A 98 -18.88 9.92 -12.08
CA GLU A 98 -19.67 10.46 -10.97
C GLU A 98 -19.97 11.96 -11.21
N GLU A 99 -18.98 12.73 -11.68
CA GLU A 99 -19.14 14.12 -12.10
C GLU A 99 -20.14 14.25 -13.26
N ASN A 100 -20.01 13.44 -14.31
CA ASN A 100 -20.91 13.46 -15.45
C ASN A 100 -22.35 13.05 -15.10
N GLU A 101 -22.53 12.07 -14.21
CA GLU A 101 -23.86 11.68 -13.72
C GLU A 101 -24.48 12.80 -12.87
N SER A 102 -23.68 13.54 -12.10
CA SER A 102 -24.14 14.76 -11.42
C SER A 102 -24.58 15.83 -12.42
N ALA A 103 -23.80 16.06 -13.49
CA ALA A 103 -24.12 17.04 -14.52
C ALA A 103 -25.38 16.65 -15.31
N ARG A 104 -25.59 15.35 -15.59
CA ARG A 104 -26.82 14.85 -16.24
C ARG A 104 -28.07 15.11 -15.41
N ARG A 105 -28.00 14.90 -14.08
CA ARG A 105 -29.08 15.24 -13.15
C ARG A 105 -29.40 16.74 -13.15
N GLN A 106 -28.47 17.56 -13.64
CA GLN A 106 -28.58 19.02 -13.71
C GLN A 106 -28.80 19.54 -15.15
N ALA A 107 -29.08 18.66 -16.12
CA ALA A 107 -29.31 19.07 -17.50
C ALA A 107 -30.56 19.96 -17.67
N GLU A 108 -31.55 19.82 -16.78
CA GLU A 108 -32.72 20.72 -16.73
C GLU A 108 -32.31 22.11 -16.24
N LEU A 109 -31.50 22.19 -15.17
CA LEU A 109 -30.94 23.43 -14.67
C LEU A 109 -30.14 24.18 -15.76
N SER A 110 -29.33 23.48 -16.55
CA SER A 110 -28.58 24.12 -17.65
C SER A 110 -29.51 24.82 -18.67
N ARG A 111 -30.67 24.22 -18.98
CA ARG A 111 -31.67 24.84 -19.88
C ARG A 111 -32.37 26.03 -19.23
N GLU A 112 -32.69 25.93 -17.94
CA GLU A 112 -33.29 27.02 -17.18
C GLU A 112 -32.34 28.23 -17.11
N LEU A 113 -31.04 28.01 -16.89
CA LEU A 113 -30.01 29.05 -16.87
C LEU A 113 -29.90 29.78 -18.21
N GLN A 114 -29.94 29.06 -19.34
CA GLN A 114 -29.90 29.68 -20.67
C GLN A 114 -31.12 30.57 -20.96
N GLN A 115 -32.24 30.34 -20.26
CA GLN A 115 -33.48 31.11 -20.40
C GLN A 115 -33.59 32.26 -19.39
N ALA A 116 -32.74 32.30 -18.36
CA ALA A 116 -32.69 33.37 -17.38
C ALA A 116 -32.03 34.63 -17.99
N GLY A 117 -32.84 35.53 -18.55
CA GLY A 117 -32.37 36.70 -19.29
C GLY A 117 -32.36 38.01 -18.49
N SER A 118 -32.80 38.02 -17.23
CA SER A 118 -32.90 39.23 -16.41
C SER A 118 -32.33 39.07 -15.00
N ALA A 119 -31.80 40.16 -14.43
CA ALA A 119 -31.24 40.17 -13.07
C ALA A 119 -32.24 39.66 -12.01
N ARG A 120 -33.55 39.92 -12.19
CA ARG A 120 -34.62 39.43 -11.29
C ARG A 120 -34.85 37.91 -11.40
N GLN A 121 -34.68 37.31 -12.59
CA GLN A 121 -34.72 35.85 -12.74
C GLN A 121 -33.44 35.19 -12.20
N ILE A 122 -32.30 35.87 -12.29
CA ILE A 122 -31.04 35.39 -11.71
C ILE A 122 -31.13 35.39 -10.18
N ALA A 123 -31.77 36.40 -9.59
CA ALA A 123 -31.99 36.51 -8.15
C ALA A 123 -32.68 35.28 -7.53
N SER A 124 -33.57 34.58 -8.25
CA SER A 124 -34.21 33.37 -7.73
C SER A 124 -33.28 32.17 -7.59
N TYR A 125 -32.08 32.23 -8.17
CA TYR A 125 -31.05 31.19 -8.01
C TYR A 125 -30.11 31.44 -6.83
N LYS A 126 -30.26 32.56 -6.10
CA LYS A 126 -29.36 32.95 -5.01
C LYS A 126 -29.13 31.80 -4.03
N ASP A 127 -30.19 31.30 -3.39
CA ASP A 127 -30.07 30.30 -2.32
C ASP A 127 -29.46 28.99 -2.85
N ARG A 128 -29.79 28.64 -4.10
CA ARG A 128 -29.20 27.48 -4.77
C ARG A 128 -27.70 27.68 -5.04
N ALA A 129 -27.28 28.86 -5.48
CA ALA A 129 -25.87 29.19 -5.68
C ALA A 129 -25.09 29.13 -4.36
N VAL A 130 -25.65 29.66 -3.27
CA VAL A 130 -25.03 29.59 -1.94
C VAL A 130 -24.89 28.13 -1.50
N ALA A 131 -25.95 27.32 -1.66
CA ALA A 131 -25.93 25.91 -1.31
C ALA A 131 -24.91 25.10 -2.13
N ILE A 132 -24.76 25.39 -3.42
CA ILE A 132 -23.74 24.79 -4.29
C ILE A 132 -22.33 25.14 -3.80
N ALA A 133 -22.05 26.44 -3.60
CA ALA A 133 -20.74 26.89 -3.15
C ALA A 133 -20.38 26.28 -1.78
N ARG A 134 -21.33 26.29 -0.83
CA ARG A 134 -21.17 25.64 0.47
C ARG A 134 -20.92 24.14 0.33
N GLY A 135 -21.71 23.46 -0.51
CA GLY A 135 -21.58 22.02 -0.76
C GLY A 135 -20.20 21.63 -1.30
N HIS A 136 -19.64 22.44 -2.21
CA HIS A 136 -18.29 22.24 -2.76
C HIS A 136 -17.23 22.19 -1.66
N ILE A 137 -17.29 23.14 -0.73
CA ILE A 137 -16.36 23.22 0.42
C ILE A 137 -16.52 22.05 1.38
N LEU A 138 -17.72 21.51 1.46
CA LEU A 138 -18.06 20.34 2.27
C LEU A 138 -17.86 19.02 1.51
N GLY A 139 -17.12 19.04 0.40
CA GLY A 139 -16.68 17.85 -0.31
C GLY A 139 -17.68 17.27 -1.32
N LYS A 140 -18.70 18.03 -1.71
CA LYS A 140 -19.55 17.68 -2.85
C LYS A 140 -18.88 18.14 -4.15
N PRO A 141 -18.95 17.37 -5.24
CA PRO A 141 -18.37 17.79 -6.50
C PRO A 141 -19.13 18.99 -7.06
N MET A 142 -18.39 20.06 -7.38
CA MET A 142 -18.87 21.12 -8.28
C MET A 142 -18.45 20.77 -9.71
N ASN A 143 -19.35 20.99 -10.66
CA ASN A 143 -19.15 20.79 -12.10
C ASN A 143 -19.45 22.08 -12.89
N GLU A 144 -19.23 22.05 -14.21
CA GLU A 144 -19.45 23.17 -15.13
C GLU A 144 -20.85 23.82 -15.03
N VAL A 145 -21.92 23.02 -14.89
CA VAL A 145 -23.28 23.55 -14.81
C VAL A 145 -23.49 24.27 -13.47
N THR A 146 -23.08 23.65 -12.37
CA THR A 146 -23.20 24.26 -11.04
C THR A 146 -22.31 25.49 -10.86
N SER A 147 -21.10 25.50 -11.41
CA SER A 147 -20.21 26.67 -11.33
C SER A 147 -20.78 27.83 -12.14
N GLN A 148 -21.46 27.57 -13.27
CA GLN A 148 -22.19 28.60 -14.01
C GLN A 148 -23.31 29.24 -13.19
N VAL A 149 -24.06 28.48 -12.36
CA VAL A 149 -25.08 29.02 -11.45
C VAL A 149 -24.42 30.00 -10.47
N VAL A 150 -23.34 29.58 -9.82
CA VAL A 150 -22.62 30.39 -8.82
C VAL A 150 -22.05 31.65 -9.47
N ALA A 151 -21.37 31.51 -10.61
CA ALA A 151 -20.76 32.62 -11.34
C ALA A 151 -21.80 33.61 -11.87
N MET A 152 -22.97 33.13 -12.30
CA MET A 152 -24.04 34.00 -12.77
C MET A 152 -24.59 34.87 -11.64
N VAL A 153 -24.91 34.28 -10.48
CA VAL A 153 -25.40 35.03 -9.31
C VAL A 153 -24.35 36.03 -8.82
N LEU A 154 -23.09 35.61 -8.70
CA LEU A 154 -21.99 36.45 -8.25
C LEU A 154 -21.76 37.65 -9.18
N ARG A 155 -21.77 37.44 -10.50
CA ARG A 155 -21.63 38.53 -11.49
C ARG A 155 -22.80 39.52 -11.43
N THR A 156 -24.05 39.04 -11.36
CA THR A 156 -25.22 39.92 -11.29
C THR A 156 -25.23 40.77 -10.03
N ASP A 157 -24.72 40.25 -8.92
CA ASP A 157 -24.56 41.03 -7.71
C ASP A 157 -23.43 42.08 -7.85
N GLN A 158 -22.31 41.73 -8.46
CA GLN A 158 -21.17 42.63 -8.71
C GLN A 158 -21.48 43.77 -9.70
N THR A 159 -22.39 43.59 -10.66
CA THR A 159 -22.79 44.67 -11.58
C THR A 159 -23.59 45.77 -10.88
N GLY A 160 -24.09 45.51 -9.66
CA GLY A 160 -24.81 46.49 -8.85
C GLY A 160 -26.25 46.76 -9.31
N GLU A 161 -26.76 46.02 -10.31
CA GLU A 161 -28.15 46.14 -10.76
C GLU A 161 -29.14 45.68 -9.67
N VAL A 162 -28.75 44.67 -8.88
CA VAL A 162 -29.47 44.18 -7.70
C VAL A 162 -28.45 43.75 -6.65
N SER A 163 -28.60 44.20 -5.40
CA SER A 163 -27.85 43.66 -4.26
C SER A 163 -28.53 42.38 -3.78
N LEU A 164 -27.91 41.24 -4.06
CA LEU A 164 -28.39 39.88 -3.79
C LEU A 164 -27.65 39.24 -2.62
N LEU A 165 -26.34 39.43 -2.54
CA LEU A 165 -25.44 38.72 -1.63
C LEU A 165 -25.00 39.60 -0.47
N THR A 166 -24.98 39.00 0.71
CA THR A 166 -24.20 39.51 1.84
C THR A 166 -22.72 39.37 1.55
N GLU A 167 -21.88 40.08 2.31
CA GLU A 167 -20.42 39.99 2.12
C GLU A 167 -19.88 38.57 2.35
N PRO A 168 -20.28 37.81 3.39
CA PRO A 168 -19.85 36.43 3.54
C PRO A 168 -20.29 35.52 2.38
N GLU A 169 -21.52 35.67 1.88
CA GLU A 169 -21.99 34.91 0.72
C GLU A 169 -21.16 35.21 -0.54
N ARG A 170 -20.76 36.47 -0.74
CA ARG A 170 -19.89 36.88 -1.84
C ARG A 170 -18.52 36.21 -1.74
N ILE A 171 -17.90 36.26 -0.56
CA ILE A 171 -16.58 35.65 -0.33
C ILE A 171 -16.64 34.13 -0.53
N LEU A 172 -17.67 33.47 0.02
CA LEU A 172 -17.86 32.02 -0.16
C LEU A 172 -18.00 31.64 -1.64
N MET A 173 -18.82 32.35 -2.41
CA MET A 173 -19.02 32.05 -3.83
C MET A 173 -17.75 32.28 -4.64
N GLN A 174 -17.02 33.36 -4.37
CA GLN A 174 -15.76 33.65 -5.03
C GLN A 174 -14.73 32.55 -4.74
N ALA A 175 -14.51 32.22 -3.46
CA ALA A 175 -13.58 31.19 -3.04
C ALA A 175 -13.90 29.81 -3.62
N ALA A 176 -15.19 29.44 -3.68
CA ALA A 176 -15.61 28.17 -4.27
C ALA A 176 -15.32 28.11 -5.78
N LEU A 177 -15.58 29.18 -6.53
CA LEU A 177 -15.29 29.25 -7.96
C LEU A 177 -13.79 29.25 -8.24
N ASP A 178 -13.03 29.98 -7.44
CA ASP A 178 -11.59 30.10 -7.56
C ASP A 178 -10.87 28.78 -7.23
N ASP A 179 -11.30 28.08 -6.18
CA ASP A 179 -10.84 26.73 -5.85
C ASP A 179 -11.17 25.73 -6.97
N TRP A 180 -12.40 25.76 -7.49
CA TRP A 180 -12.82 24.83 -8.56
C TRP A 180 -12.15 25.11 -9.90
N GLY A 181 -12.04 26.37 -10.29
CA GLY A 181 -11.46 26.78 -11.56
C GLY A 181 -9.95 26.56 -11.59
N GLY A 182 -9.28 26.57 -10.43
CA GLY A 182 -7.84 26.32 -10.30
C GLY A 182 -6.96 27.35 -11.03
N GLN A 183 -7.52 28.51 -11.39
CA GLN A 183 -6.83 29.56 -12.16
C GLN A 183 -6.15 30.61 -11.28
N VAL A 184 -6.47 30.62 -9.99
CA VAL A 184 -5.87 31.55 -9.02
C VAL A 184 -4.89 30.84 -8.10
N ASP A 185 -3.97 31.60 -7.51
CA ASP A 185 -3.04 31.08 -6.52
C ASP A 185 -3.83 30.57 -5.29
N SER A 186 -3.53 29.35 -4.85
CA SER A 186 -4.11 28.73 -3.64
C SER A 186 -4.04 29.60 -2.37
N SER A 187 -3.09 30.52 -2.30
CA SER A 187 -2.97 31.50 -1.20
C SER A 187 -4.10 32.52 -1.17
N ILE A 188 -4.67 32.87 -2.34
CA ILE A 188 -5.84 33.77 -2.46
C ILE A 188 -7.07 33.07 -1.87
N VAL A 189 -7.38 31.88 -2.36
CA VAL A 189 -8.49 31.05 -1.85
C VAL A 189 -8.37 30.83 -0.33
N ARG A 190 -7.15 30.54 0.14
CA ARG A 190 -6.88 30.41 1.58
C ARG A 190 -7.17 31.70 2.33
N SER A 191 -6.81 32.86 1.79
CA SER A 191 -7.07 34.16 2.44
C SER A 191 -8.57 34.47 2.52
N GLU A 192 -9.36 34.08 1.53
CA GLU A 192 -10.82 34.27 1.52
C GLU A 192 -11.50 33.41 2.60
N PHE A 193 -11.09 32.15 2.76
CA PHE A 193 -11.60 31.34 3.87
C PHE A 193 -11.13 31.82 5.24
N GLN A 194 -9.93 32.39 5.33
CA GLN A 194 -9.45 33.03 6.56
C GLN A 194 -10.29 34.26 6.89
N ASP A 195 -10.65 35.07 5.90
CA ASP A 195 -11.55 36.21 6.07
C ASP A 195 -12.94 35.77 6.52
N LEU A 196 -13.49 34.69 5.95
CA LEU A 196 -14.75 34.11 6.43
C LEU A 196 -14.65 33.67 7.90
N LEU A 197 -13.54 33.04 8.29
CA LEU A 197 -13.32 32.57 9.67
C LEU A 197 -13.14 33.71 10.67
N ASP A 198 -12.37 34.74 10.33
CA ASP A 198 -11.92 35.76 11.27
C ASP A 198 -12.81 37.01 11.29
N LYS A 199 -13.42 37.36 10.13
CA LYS A 199 -14.08 38.66 9.93
C LYS A 199 -15.60 38.56 9.83
N SER A 200 -16.17 37.37 9.66
CA SER A 200 -17.63 37.23 9.60
C SER A 200 -18.26 37.40 10.99
N ASP A 201 -19.37 38.13 11.05
CA ASP A 201 -20.14 38.33 12.29
C ASP A 201 -20.93 37.08 12.71
N GLY A 202 -21.28 36.22 11.74
CA GLY A 202 -22.11 35.02 11.95
C GLY A 202 -21.29 33.77 12.23
N LEU A 203 -21.65 33.02 13.29
CA LEU A 203 -21.06 31.70 13.56
C LEU A 203 -21.15 30.72 12.38
N PRO A 204 -22.25 30.65 11.61
CA PRO A 204 -22.33 29.76 10.45
C PRO A 204 -21.27 30.07 9.38
N ASP A 205 -21.03 31.35 9.09
CA ASP A 205 -20.05 31.77 8.08
C ASP A 205 -18.62 31.49 8.55
N GLN A 206 -18.34 31.73 9.83
CA GLN A 206 -17.06 31.35 10.44
C GLN A 206 -16.83 29.84 10.37
N ALA A 207 -17.89 29.03 10.57
CA ALA A 207 -17.81 27.58 10.45
C ALA A 207 -17.41 27.16 9.03
N ILE A 208 -17.98 27.80 8.02
CA ILE A 208 -17.62 27.56 6.61
C ILE A 208 -16.21 28.01 6.28
N GLY A 209 -15.75 29.14 6.82
CA GLY A 209 -14.34 29.55 6.73
C GLY A 209 -13.40 28.47 7.28
N ALA A 210 -13.69 27.93 8.47
CA ALA A 210 -12.93 26.82 9.03
C ALA A 210 -13.00 25.55 8.17
N ALA A 211 -14.18 25.19 7.64
CA ALA A 211 -14.35 24.04 6.76
C ALA A 211 -13.51 24.17 5.47
N GLY A 212 -13.48 25.35 4.86
CA GLY A 212 -12.66 25.62 3.67
C GLY A 212 -11.16 25.53 3.94
N LEU A 213 -10.71 26.05 5.07
CA LEU A 213 -9.31 25.90 5.49
C LEU A 213 -8.96 24.43 5.77
N ALA A 214 -9.87 23.66 6.38
CA ALA A 214 -9.68 22.23 6.58
C ALA A 214 -9.56 21.47 5.25
N MET A 215 -10.42 21.78 4.27
CA MET A 215 -10.39 21.20 2.93
C MET A 215 -9.03 21.44 2.25
N LEU A 216 -8.57 22.70 2.22
CA LEU A 216 -7.30 23.07 1.59
C LEU A 216 -6.11 22.38 2.27
N GLU A 217 -6.06 22.41 3.60
CA GLU A 217 -5.00 21.74 4.35
C GLU A 217 -5.04 20.22 4.17
N TYR A 218 -6.23 19.61 4.10
CA TYR A 218 -6.33 18.18 3.84
C TYR A 218 -5.83 17.82 2.44
N ARG A 219 -6.23 18.56 1.40
CA ARG A 219 -5.78 18.31 0.00
C ARG A 219 -4.28 18.48 -0.17
N LYS A 220 -3.73 19.57 0.37
CA LYS A 220 -2.28 19.85 0.36
C LYS A 220 -1.48 18.68 0.89
N ALA A 221 -2.07 17.99 1.84
CA ALA A 221 -1.33 17.16 2.73
C ALA A 221 -1.56 15.68 2.37
N ASN A 222 -2.75 15.29 1.93
CA ASN A 222 -3.03 14.06 1.19
C ASN A 222 -2.24 13.94 -0.13
N GLY A 223 -1.81 15.05 -0.74
CA GLY A 223 -0.96 15.05 -1.94
C GLY A 223 0.48 14.55 -1.72
N ASN A 224 0.90 14.33 -0.47
CA ASN A 224 2.23 13.81 -0.12
C ASN A 224 2.06 12.38 0.43
N SER A 225 2.79 11.41 -0.13
CA SER A 225 3.08 10.01 0.32
C SER A 225 2.17 9.26 1.33
N LEU A 226 2.22 7.93 1.25
CA LEU A 226 1.57 7.04 2.23
C LEU A 226 1.98 7.31 3.69
N SER A 227 3.18 7.84 3.94
CA SER A 227 3.74 8.16 5.27
C SER A 227 3.35 9.54 5.84
N TRP A 228 2.38 10.22 5.26
CA TRP A 228 2.14 11.62 5.56
C TRP A 228 1.41 11.90 6.90
N ASN A 229 1.99 12.81 7.70
CA ASN A 229 1.40 13.37 8.92
C ASN A 229 1.52 14.91 9.06
N ARG A 230 2.27 15.58 8.17
CA ARG A 230 2.61 17.01 8.29
C ARG A 230 1.44 17.90 7.87
N GLY A 231 0.79 18.54 8.84
CA GLY A 231 -0.41 19.36 8.61
C GLY A 231 -1.70 18.69 9.08
N CYS A 232 -1.66 17.42 9.49
CA CYS A 232 -2.81 16.71 10.06
C CYS A 232 -3.37 17.42 11.31
N SER A 233 -2.52 18.01 12.15
CA SER A 233 -2.99 18.78 13.33
C SER A 233 -3.81 19.99 12.90
N THR A 234 -3.34 20.74 11.90
CA THR A 234 -4.05 21.90 11.36
C THR A 234 -5.41 21.53 10.78
N VAL A 235 -5.52 20.41 10.06
CA VAL A 235 -6.81 19.89 9.57
C VAL A 235 -7.75 19.60 10.74
N VAL A 236 -7.28 18.88 11.76
CA VAL A 236 -8.09 18.54 12.94
C VAL A 236 -8.56 19.81 13.66
N ASP A 237 -7.70 20.81 13.81
CA ASP A 237 -8.04 22.07 14.47
C ASP A 237 -9.11 22.85 13.72
N TYR A 238 -9.01 22.96 12.39
CA TYR A 238 -10.04 23.62 11.57
C TYR A 238 -11.35 22.84 11.56
N VAL A 239 -11.33 21.51 11.49
CA VAL A 239 -12.55 20.70 11.61
C VAL A 239 -13.20 20.90 12.98
N ASN A 240 -12.43 20.90 14.07
CA ASN A 240 -12.95 21.16 15.41
C ASN A 240 -13.59 22.56 15.50
N GLN A 241 -12.99 23.57 14.88
CA GLN A 241 -13.54 24.92 14.81
C GLN A 241 -14.87 24.98 14.04
N SER A 242 -15.00 24.24 12.93
CA SER A 242 -16.25 24.12 12.17
C SER A 242 -17.33 23.41 12.99
N VAL A 243 -17.00 22.27 13.60
CA VAL A 243 -17.94 21.47 14.41
C VAL A 243 -18.40 22.24 15.65
N ALA A 244 -17.51 22.98 16.32
CA ALA A 244 -17.87 23.81 17.48
C ALA A 244 -18.81 24.97 17.13
N ARG A 245 -19.01 25.25 15.84
CA ARG A 245 -19.93 26.26 15.29
C ARG A 245 -21.09 25.59 14.52
N ASP A 246 -21.48 24.39 14.93
CA ASP A 246 -22.61 23.62 14.41
C ASP A 246 -22.53 23.25 12.92
N THR A 247 -21.33 23.16 12.35
CA THR A 247 -21.12 22.56 11.02
C THR A 247 -20.33 21.26 11.15
N ALA A 248 -21.07 20.17 11.33
CA ALA A 248 -20.56 18.81 11.45
C ALA A 248 -21.00 17.96 10.25
N GLU A 249 -20.28 18.10 9.15
CA GLU A 249 -20.59 17.45 7.88
C GLU A 249 -19.77 16.15 7.74
N PRO A 250 -20.30 15.10 7.10
CA PRO A 250 -19.62 13.81 7.03
C PRO A 250 -18.18 13.91 6.52
N MET A 251 -17.92 14.67 5.46
CA MET A 251 -16.58 14.84 4.90
C MET A 251 -15.57 15.50 5.85
N LEU A 252 -16.00 16.47 6.65
CA LEU A 252 -15.12 17.09 7.64
C LEU A 252 -14.66 16.06 8.68
N LEU A 253 -15.59 15.21 9.12
CA LEU A 253 -15.30 14.13 10.05
C LEU A 253 -14.42 13.04 9.42
N LEU A 254 -14.59 12.74 8.13
CA LEU A 254 -13.72 11.83 7.40
C LEU A 254 -12.28 12.35 7.31
N TRP A 255 -12.08 13.63 6.95
CA TRP A 255 -10.74 14.24 6.92
C TRP A 255 -10.08 14.23 8.29
N LYS A 256 -10.84 14.61 9.33
CA LYS A 256 -10.39 14.52 10.73
C LYS A 256 -10.00 13.09 11.10
N GLY A 257 -10.83 12.10 10.76
CA GLY A 257 -10.58 10.69 11.02
C GLY A 257 -9.28 10.20 10.38
N GLN A 258 -9.06 10.52 9.11
CA GLN A 258 -7.83 10.17 8.39
C GLN A 258 -6.59 10.80 9.04
N CYS A 259 -6.64 12.08 9.39
CA CYS A 259 -5.54 12.78 10.02
C CYS A 259 -5.22 12.24 11.43
N LEU A 260 -6.24 11.95 12.24
CA LEU A 260 -6.07 11.36 13.57
C LEU A 260 -5.47 9.96 13.48
N ARG A 261 -5.94 9.13 12.54
CA ARG A 261 -5.41 7.79 12.28
C ARG A 261 -3.92 7.83 11.93
N LYS A 262 -3.52 8.73 11.02
CA LYS A 262 -2.11 8.91 10.64
C LYS A 262 -1.22 9.38 11.80
N ARG A 263 -1.76 10.20 12.69
CA ARG A 263 -1.09 10.62 13.95
C ARG A 263 -1.00 9.52 15.01
N GLY A 264 -1.76 8.44 14.87
CA GLY A 264 -1.83 7.34 15.85
C GLY A 264 -2.94 7.49 16.90
N ASP A 265 -3.82 8.49 16.76
CA ASP A 265 -4.95 8.75 17.65
C ASP A 265 -6.16 7.86 17.28
N ALA A 266 -5.99 6.53 17.33
CA ALA A 266 -6.93 5.55 16.79
C ALA A 266 -8.35 5.67 17.36
N LEU A 267 -8.49 5.95 18.67
CA LEU A 267 -9.80 6.08 19.32
C LEU A 267 -10.57 7.31 18.84
N LEU A 268 -9.89 8.44 18.68
CA LEU A 268 -10.51 9.66 18.17
C LEU A 268 -10.81 9.54 16.68
N ALA A 269 -9.95 8.85 15.92
CA ALA A 269 -10.20 8.54 14.52
C ALA A 269 -11.45 7.65 14.35
N TYR A 270 -11.56 6.58 15.13
CA TYR A 270 -12.74 5.70 15.16
C TYR A 270 -14.01 6.51 15.40
N ARG A 271 -14.03 7.34 16.45
CA ARG A 271 -15.20 8.20 16.76
C ARG A 271 -15.57 9.12 15.60
N ALA A 272 -14.58 9.72 14.93
CA ALA A 272 -14.84 10.60 13.79
C ALA A 272 -15.44 9.82 12.60
N PHE A 273 -14.90 8.66 12.26
CA PHE A 273 -15.44 7.81 11.19
C PHE A 273 -16.84 7.27 11.52
N SER A 274 -17.05 6.78 12.74
CA SER A 274 -18.38 6.29 13.17
C SER A 274 -19.43 7.40 13.18
N GLN A 275 -19.06 8.61 13.63
CA GLN A 275 -19.98 9.75 13.56
C GLN A 275 -20.28 10.15 12.11
N ALA A 276 -19.27 10.12 11.22
CA ALA A 276 -19.49 10.35 9.79
C ALA A 276 -20.46 9.31 9.19
N ALA A 277 -20.26 8.02 9.49
CA ALA A 277 -21.14 6.94 9.04
C ALA A 277 -22.59 7.13 9.55
N GLN A 278 -22.77 7.50 10.81
CA GLN A 278 -24.11 7.75 11.39
C GLN A 278 -24.82 8.94 10.72
N LEU A 279 -24.11 10.03 10.46
CA LEU A 279 -24.67 11.15 9.71
C LEU A 279 -25.06 10.73 8.29
N MET A 280 -24.26 9.84 7.69
CA MET A 280 -24.54 9.32 6.35
C MET A 280 -25.81 8.46 6.29
N GLU A 281 -26.08 7.68 7.33
CA GLU A 281 -27.31 6.88 7.41
C GLU A 281 -28.58 7.74 7.56
N GLN A 282 -28.44 8.94 8.14
CA GLN A 282 -29.57 9.84 8.41
C GLN A 282 -30.02 10.62 7.17
N ASP A 283 -29.12 10.90 6.23
CA ASP A 283 -29.42 11.65 5.00
C ASP A 283 -28.80 11.01 3.73
N PRO A 284 -29.30 9.84 3.29
CA PRO A 284 -28.70 9.05 2.21
C PRO A 284 -28.72 9.72 0.83
N GLU A 285 -29.54 10.75 0.61
CA GLU A 285 -29.75 11.33 -0.74
C GLU A 285 -28.60 12.25 -1.20
N ASP A 286 -27.75 12.68 -0.27
CA ASP A 286 -26.75 13.73 -0.51
C ASP A 286 -25.29 13.23 -0.34
N ILE A 287 -25.10 11.92 -0.23
CA ILE A 287 -23.81 11.28 0.07
C ILE A 287 -23.25 10.58 -1.16
N THR A 288 -21.94 10.72 -1.37
CA THR A 288 -21.26 9.99 -2.42
C THR A 288 -20.88 8.59 -1.96
N LEU A 289 -20.87 7.63 -2.88
CA LEU A 289 -20.36 6.28 -2.57
C LEU A 289 -18.90 6.32 -2.09
N ASP A 290 -18.12 7.32 -2.53
CA ASP A 290 -16.76 7.58 -2.04
C ASP A 290 -16.72 7.86 -0.53
N GLN A 291 -17.59 8.75 -0.08
CA GLN A 291 -17.73 9.12 1.33
C GLN A 291 -18.12 7.92 2.18
N SER A 292 -19.13 7.17 1.75
CA SER A 292 -19.57 5.96 2.45
C SER A 292 -18.44 4.91 2.51
N GLN A 293 -17.74 4.68 1.40
CA GLN A 293 -16.57 3.78 1.37
C GLN A 293 -15.48 4.22 2.36
N MET A 294 -15.14 5.51 2.41
CA MET A 294 -14.15 6.05 3.34
C MET A 294 -14.58 5.90 4.80
N ALA A 295 -15.86 6.11 5.09
CA ALA A 295 -16.40 5.96 6.44
C ALA A 295 -16.24 4.51 6.93
N HIS A 296 -16.81 3.55 6.19
CA HIS A 296 -16.75 2.13 6.54
C HIS A 296 -15.31 1.61 6.61
N HIS A 297 -14.46 1.98 5.65
CA HIS A 297 -13.04 1.61 5.69
C HIS A 297 -12.35 2.18 6.93
N GLY A 298 -12.61 3.46 7.26
CA GLY A 298 -12.05 4.13 8.42
C GLY A 298 -12.47 3.49 9.74
N VAL A 299 -13.76 3.15 9.90
CA VAL A 299 -14.28 2.42 11.06
C VAL A 299 -13.57 1.07 11.19
N GLY A 300 -13.55 0.27 10.12
CA GLY A 300 -12.93 -1.05 10.13
C GLY A 300 -11.45 -1.03 10.51
N THR A 301 -10.64 -0.22 9.83
CA THR A 301 -9.19 -0.13 10.10
C THR A 301 -8.87 0.42 11.49
N THR A 302 -9.66 1.38 12.00
CA THR A 302 -9.41 1.92 13.35
C THR A 302 -9.81 0.95 14.45
N LEU A 303 -10.85 0.13 14.27
CA LEU A 303 -11.17 -0.96 15.18
C LEU A 303 -10.07 -2.03 15.21
N VAL A 304 -9.50 -2.39 14.05
CA VAL A 304 -8.32 -3.27 13.99
C VAL A 304 -7.17 -2.70 14.82
N ALA A 305 -6.84 -1.41 14.63
CA ALA A 305 -5.78 -0.76 15.39
C ALA A 305 -6.05 -0.77 16.90
N LEU A 306 -7.28 -0.41 17.32
CA LEU A 306 -7.65 -0.42 18.74
C LEU A 306 -7.57 -1.82 19.35
N ALA A 307 -8.01 -2.84 18.62
CA ALA A 307 -7.94 -4.24 19.07
C ALA A 307 -6.52 -4.82 19.06
N ALA A 308 -5.63 -4.30 18.20
CA ALA A 308 -4.22 -4.69 18.15
C ALA A 308 -3.39 -4.09 19.28
N GLN A 309 -3.74 -2.88 19.72
CA GLN A 309 -3.03 -2.14 20.76
C GLN A 309 -3.66 -2.30 22.16
N ASP A 310 -4.68 -3.15 22.31
CA ASP A 310 -5.46 -3.30 23.55
C ASP A 310 -6.04 -1.96 24.07
N GLN A 311 -6.50 -1.11 23.15
CA GLN A 311 -7.00 0.25 23.40
C GLN A 311 -8.51 0.39 23.14
N LEU A 312 -9.24 -0.73 23.05
CA LEU A 312 -10.68 -0.70 22.88
C LEU A 312 -11.37 0.06 24.05
N PRO A 313 -12.48 0.78 23.79
CA PRO A 313 -13.25 1.43 24.84
C PRO A 313 -13.64 0.46 25.97
N GLU A 314 -13.70 0.97 27.21
CA GLU A 314 -14.09 0.18 28.37
C GLU A 314 -15.45 -0.51 28.16
N GLY A 315 -15.52 -1.80 28.50
CA GLY A 315 -16.71 -2.63 28.34
C GLY A 315 -16.95 -3.16 26.92
N ARG A 316 -16.08 -2.86 25.95
CA ARG A 316 -16.17 -3.40 24.60
C ARG A 316 -15.34 -4.67 24.45
N GLU A 317 -16.00 -5.76 24.05
CA GLU A 317 -15.35 -7.05 23.84
C GLU A 317 -14.52 -7.06 22.55
N ARG A 318 -13.32 -7.65 22.62
CA ARG A 318 -12.38 -7.70 21.49
C ARG A 318 -12.97 -8.43 20.28
N ASN A 319 -13.63 -9.56 20.49
CA ASN A 319 -14.21 -10.36 19.42
C ASN A 319 -15.36 -9.64 18.71
N GLU A 320 -16.18 -8.89 19.46
CA GLU A 320 -17.26 -8.07 18.88
C GLU A 320 -16.69 -6.93 18.04
N ALA A 321 -15.65 -6.25 18.54
CA ALA A 321 -14.95 -5.20 17.79
C ALA A 321 -14.31 -5.73 16.49
N LEU A 322 -13.72 -6.93 16.52
CA LEU A 322 -13.13 -7.56 15.33
C LEU A 322 -14.20 -8.01 14.31
N ALA A 323 -15.33 -8.53 14.79
CA ALA A 323 -16.46 -8.89 13.94
C ALA A 323 -17.08 -7.64 13.25
N GLU A 324 -17.22 -6.54 13.98
CA GLU A 324 -17.63 -5.24 13.43
C GLU A 324 -16.61 -4.75 12.40
N ALA A 325 -15.31 -4.76 12.74
CA ALA A 325 -14.26 -4.35 11.82
C ALA A 325 -14.31 -5.13 10.49
N LEU A 326 -14.54 -6.45 10.56
CA LEU A 326 -14.65 -7.29 9.38
C LEU A 326 -15.89 -6.95 8.54
N ALA A 327 -17.03 -6.69 9.18
CA ALA A 327 -18.26 -6.29 8.50
C ALA A 327 -18.09 -4.95 7.77
N GLU A 328 -17.51 -3.97 8.45
CA GLU A 328 -17.22 -2.62 7.93
C GLU A 328 -16.28 -2.67 6.72
N LEU A 329 -15.17 -3.42 6.81
CA LEU A 329 -14.24 -3.60 5.69
C LEU A 329 -14.90 -4.32 4.50
N ARG A 330 -15.81 -5.27 4.74
CA ARG A 330 -16.56 -5.94 3.66
C ARG A 330 -17.53 -5.00 2.97
N ILE A 331 -18.20 -4.14 3.72
CA ILE A 331 -19.07 -3.09 3.17
C ILE A 331 -18.24 -2.12 2.33
N ALA A 332 -17.10 -1.65 2.85
CA ALA A 332 -16.20 -0.76 2.12
C ALA A 332 -15.68 -1.39 0.81
N ALA A 333 -15.25 -2.65 0.84
CA ALA A 333 -14.81 -3.40 -0.33
C ALA A 333 -15.92 -3.53 -1.38
N LYS A 334 -17.16 -3.83 -0.94
CA LYS A 334 -18.33 -3.91 -1.80
C LYS A 334 -18.64 -2.56 -2.44
N ILE A 335 -18.71 -1.48 -1.66
CA ILE A 335 -18.98 -0.13 -2.20
C ILE A 335 -17.90 0.24 -3.23
N ARG A 336 -16.63 -0.06 -2.94
CA ARG A 336 -15.54 0.18 -3.88
C ARG A 336 -15.72 -0.57 -5.20
N ALA A 337 -16.18 -1.82 -5.15
CA ALA A 337 -16.51 -2.59 -6.34
C ALA A 337 -17.73 -2.00 -7.08
N ASP A 338 -18.79 -1.62 -6.36
CA ASP A 338 -20.02 -1.04 -6.91
C ASP A 338 -19.76 0.31 -7.60
N ARG A 339 -18.77 1.08 -7.12
CA ARG A 339 -18.25 2.29 -7.78
C ARG A 339 -17.51 2.01 -9.09
N GLY A 340 -17.14 0.77 -9.35
CA GLY A 340 -16.43 0.36 -10.56
C GLY A 340 -14.90 0.33 -10.43
N ALA A 341 -14.36 0.20 -9.21
CA ALA A 341 -12.93 -0.05 -9.02
C ALA A 341 -12.53 -1.41 -9.62
N THR A 342 -11.24 -1.57 -9.97
CA THR A 342 -10.73 -2.87 -10.40
C THR A 342 -10.58 -3.82 -9.20
N ARG A 343 -10.28 -5.10 -9.47
CA ARG A 343 -9.91 -6.06 -8.40
C ARG A 343 -8.72 -5.59 -7.56
N VAL A 344 -7.80 -4.80 -8.14
CA VAL A 344 -6.69 -4.19 -7.41
C VAL A 344 -7.19 -3.16 -6.41
N GLY A 345 -8.12 -2.29 -6.83
CA GLY A 345 -8.78 -1.32 -5.95
C GLY A 345 -9.46 -2.00 -4.76
N VAL A 346 -10.23 -3.06 -5.03
CA VAL A 346 -10.89 -3.86 -3.99
C VAL A 346 -9.87 -4.51 -3.06
N ALA A 347 -8.77 -5.05 -3.59
CA ALA A 347 -7.71 -5.68 -2.81
C ALA A 347 -7.06 -4.72 -1.79
N TYR A 348 -6.88 -3.43 -2.12
CA TYR A 348 -6.40 -2.43 -1.16
C TYR A 348 -7.31 -2.23 0.06
N THR A 349 -8.59 -2.59 -0.05
CA THR A 349 -9.52 -2.57 1.10
C THR A 349 -9.53 -3.93 1.80
N GLU A 350 -9.54 -5.02 1.03
CA GLU A 350 -9.59 -6.38 1.56
C GLU A 350 -8.29 -6.78 2.29
N GLU A 351 -7.13 -6.20 1.96
CA GLU A 351 -5.86 -6.53 2.65
C GLU A 351 -5.94 -6.28 4.17
N ASN A 352 -6.70 -5.27 4.59
CA ASN A 352 -6.87 -4.95 6.01
C ASN A 352 -7.60 -6.05 6.79
N MET A 353 -8.37 -6.91 6.12
CA MET A 353 -9.04 -8.06 6.76
C MET A 353 -8.02 -9.11 7.23
N GLY A 354 -6.82 -9.17 6.64
CA GLY A 354 -5.76 -10.09 7.06
C GLY A 354 -5.32 -9.86 8.50
N PHE A 355 -5.28 -8.59 8.95
CA PHE A 355 -4.92 -8.26 10.34
C PHE A 355 -5.94 -8.81 11.33
N ILE A 356 -7.22 -8.86 10.97
CA ILE A 356 -8.29 -9.42 11.81
C ILE A 356 -8.00 -10.89 12.10
N TYR A 357 -7.71 -11.70 11.07
CA TYR A 357 -7.38 -13.11 11.26
C TYR A 357 -6.12 -13.33 12.10
N VAL A 358 -5.12 -12.44 11.97
CA VAL A 358 -3.94 -12.46 12.85
C VAL A 358 -4.29 -12.15 14.30
N LEU A 359 -5.20 -11.21 14.53
CA LEU A 359 -5.65 -10.84 15.87
C LEU A 359 -6.52 -11.92 16.52
N GLU A 360 -7.30 -12.64 15.72
CA GLU A 360 -8.08 -13.83 16.12
C GLU A 360 -7.21 -15.09 16.30
N GLU A 361 -5.93 -15.03 15.91
CA GLU A 361 -5.00 -16.15 15.86
C GLU A 361 -5.47 -17.31 14.95
N ASP A 362 -6.30 -17.01 13.95
CA ASP A 362 -6.73 -17.94 12.90
C ASP A 362 -5.72 -17.93 11.74
N TRP A 363 -4.60 -18.63 11.94
CA TRP A 363 -3.53 -18.68 10.95
C TRP A 363 -3.94 -19.29 9.60
N PRO A 364 -4.72 -20.40 9.56
CA PRO A 364 -5.25 -20.91 8.29
C PRO A 364 -6.07 -19.88 7.52
N ALA A 365 -6.99 -19.16 8.16
CA ALA A 365 -7.78 -18.13 7.50
C ALA A 365 -6.91 -16.95 7.03
N ALA A 366 -5.93 -16.52 7.84
CA ALA A 366 -4.98 -15.48 7.46
C ALA A 366 -4.15 -15.87 6.23
N LEU A 367 -3.64 -17.10 6.16
CA LEU A 367 -2.85 -17.60 5.03
C LEU A 367 -3.71 -17.74 3.75
N ASP A 368 -4.91 -18.29 3.86
CA ASP A 368 -5.84 -18.43 2.74
C ASP A 368 -6.29 -17.06 2.20
N HIS A 369 -6.63 -16.12 3.08
CA HIS A 369 -7.01 -14.76 2.69
C HIS A 369 -5.87 -14.02 2.00
N THR A 370 -4.70 -13.98 2.64
CA THR A 370 -3.55 -13.25 2.10
C THR A 370 -3.05 -13.83 0.79
N GLU A 371 -3.28 -15.12 0.52
CA GLU A 371 -2.91 -15.76 -0.74
C GLU A 371 -3.73 -15.21 -1.89
N ARG A 372 -5.05 -15.13 -1.69
CA ARG A 372 -5.97 -14.58 -2.70
C ARG A 372 -5.64 -13.14 -3.04
N ILE A 373 -5.24 -12.34 -2.06
CA ILE A 373 -4.81 -10.96 -2.29
C ILE A 373 -3.47 -10.93 -3.04
N ASP A 374 -2.49 -11.73 -2.64
CA ASP A 374 -1.17 -11.79 -3.28
C ASP A 374 -1.23 -12.29 -4.74
N GLN A 375 -2.23 -13.12 -5.07
CA GLN A 375 -2.54 -13.53 -6.46
C GLN A 375 -3.06 -12.38 -7.32
N ILE A 376 -3.66 -11.34 -6.73
CA ILE A 376 -4.11 -10.13 -7.44
C ILE A 376 -2.94 -9.16 -7.59
N LEU A 377 -2.28 -8.83 -6.48
CA LEU A 377 -1.20 -7.86 -6.41
C LEU A 377 -0.38 -8.08 -5.12
N PRO A 378 0.95 -8.17 -5.17
CA PRO A 378 1.77 -8.10 -3.97
C PRO A 378 1.63 -6.73 -3.30
N LEU A 379 1.03 -6.72 -2.11
CA LEU A 379 0.85 -5.55 -1.24
C LEU A 379 1.68 -5.73 0.02
N ALA A 380 2.41 -4.68 0.43
CA ALA A 380 3.35 -4.77 1.53
C ALA A 380 2.68 -5.19 2.84
N TRP A 381 1.49 -4.67 3.12
CA TRP A 381 0.76 -4.97 4.36
C TRP A 381 0.23 -6.40 4.34
N ASN A 382 -0.38 -6.82 3.23
CA ASN A 382 -0.79 -8.21 3.01
C ASN A 382 0.37 -9.21 3.16
N LEU A 383 1.54 -8.92 2.58
CA LEU A 383 2.72 -9.79 2.65
C LEU A 383 3.30 -9.83 4.07
N THR A 384 3.28 -8.71 4.79
CA THR A 384 3.68 -8.67 6.21
C THR A 384 2.78 -9.57 7.05
N VAL A 385 1.47 -9.48 6.86
CA VAL A 385 0.49 -10.34 7.54
C VAL A 385 0.68 -11.81 7.14
N ARG A 386 0.88 -12.11 5.86
CA ARG A 386 1.15 -13.47 5.36
C ARG A 386 2.40 -14.07 5.99
N ASN A 387 3.47 -13.28 6.13
CA ASN A 387 4.71 -13.72 6.76
C ASN A 387 4.51 -14.04 8.24
N ILE A 388 3.86 -13.14 8.99
CA ILE A 388 3.53 -13.35 10.42
C ILE A 388 2.66 -14.60 10.60
N ALA A 389 1.60 -14.73 9.81
CA ALA A 389 0.73 -15.90 9.86
C ALA A 389 1.49 -17.20 9.57
N ALA A 390 2.42 -17.19 8.59
CA ALA A 390 3.26 -18.36 8.29
C ALA A 390 4.22 -18.69 9.44
N ARG A 391 4.82 -17.70 10.11
CA ARG A 391 5.69 -17.89 11.29
C ARG A 391 4.92 -18.49 12.46
N GLU A 392 3.75 -17.96 12.77
CA GLU A 392 2.94 -18.46 13.89
C GLU A 392 2.33 -19.83 13.59
N ASN A 393 1.87 -20.06 12.36
CA ASN A 393 1.37 -21.36 11.96
C ASN A 393 2.49 -22.42 11.98
N GLU A 394 3.72 -22.09 11.58
CA GLU A 394 4.86 -23.01 11.70
C GLU A 394 5.06 -23.45 13.16
N LYS A 395 5.02 -22.51 14.11
CA LYS A 395 5.14 -22.80 15.54
C LYS A 395 4.00 -23.70 16.01
N ALA A 396 2.76 -23.42 15.58
CA ALA A 396 1.59 -24.23 15.92
C ALA A 396 1.71 -25.66 15.36
N LEU A 397 2.06 -25.82 14.09
CA LEU A 397 2.28 -27.10 13.42
C LEU A 397 3.37 -27.93 14.10
N ARG A 398 4.48 -27.29 14.52
CA ARG A 398 5.55 -27.95 15.27
C ARG A 398 5.06 -28.48 16.61
N ARG A 399 4.31 -27.68 17.38
CA ARG A 399 3.75 -28.11 18.68
C ARG A 399 2.72 -29.23 18.50
N GLY A 400 1.93 -29.18 17.43
CA GLY A 400 0.94 -30.19 17.10
C GLY A 400 1.49 -31.47 16.44
N GLY A 401 2.81 -31.59 16.25
CA GLY A 401 3.41 -32.79 15.63
C GLY A 401 3.01 -33.00 14.17
N SER A 402 2.72 -31.93 13.44
CA SER A 402 2.34 -31.99 12.02
C SER A 402 3.48 -32.46 11.12
N SER A 403 3.14 -32.77 9.86
CA SER A 403 4.10 -33.30 8.90
C SER A 403 5.24 -32.32 8.61
N ARG A 404 6.41 -32.88 8.29
CA ARG A 404 7.57 -32.10 7.85
C ARG A 404 7.26 -31.24 6.63
N ALA A 405 6.45 -31.76 5.70
CA ALA A 405 6.03 -31.03 4.51
C ALA A 405 5.22 -29.77 4.84
N ALA A 406 4.30 -29.84 5.83
CA ALA A 406 3.53 -28.68 6.25
C ALA A 406 4.41 -27.59 6.89
N ILE A 407 5.42 -28.00 7.66
CA ILE A 407 6.41 -27.07 8.24
C ILE A 407 7.28 -26.44 7.16
N GLU A 408 7.74 -27.23 6.18
CA GLU A 408 8.54 -26.74 5.05
C GLU A 408 7.75 -25.77 4.17
N GLU A 409 6.46 -25.98 4.01
CA GLU A 409 5.57 -25.06 3.31
C GLU A 409 5.51 -23.69 4.00
N MET A 410 5.36 -23.64 5.32
CA MET A 410 5.36 -22.37 6.06
C MET A 410 6.68 -21.62 5.90
N LYS A 411 7.82 -22.32 5.94
CA LYS A 411 9.13 -21.72 5.71
C LYS A 411 9.29 -21.17 4.30
N ARG A 412 8.72 -21.85 3.30
CA ARG A 412 8.71 -21.38 1.92
C ARG A 412 7.95 -20.06 1.82
N ILE A 413 6.74 -19.99 2.39
CA ILE A 413 5.93 -18.76 2.41
C ILE A 413 6.68 -17.62 3.10
N GLN A 414 7.33 -17.88 4.25
CA GLN A 414 8.16 -16.88 4.94
C GLN A 414 9.29 -16.36 4.04
N SER A 415 10.03 -17.25 3.38
CA SER A 415 11.13 -16.87 2.48
C SER A 415 10.65 -16.14 1.22
N ASP A 416 9.50 -16.52 0.65
CA ASP A 416 8.93 -15.84 -0.52
C ASP A 416 8.48 -14.43 -0.16
N THR A 417 7.72 -14.28 0.93
CA THR A 417 7.19 -12.98 1.37
C THR A 417 8.32 -12.01 1.74
N ASP A 418 9.34 -12.48 2.47
CA ASP A 418 10.53 -11.71 2.83
C ASP A 418 11.28 -11.19 1.58
N MET A 419 11.53 -12.08 0.62
CA MET A 419 12.21 -11.72 -0.63
C MET A 419 11.41 -10.69 -1.45
N VAL A 420 10.08 -10.83 -1.53
CA VAL A 420 9.24 -9.85 -2.23
C VAL A 420 9.30 -8.50 -1.51
N LEU A 421 9.13 -8.48 -0.19
CA LEU A 421 9.16 -7.25 0.61
C LEU A 421 10.50 -6.52 0.49
N SER A 422 11.63 -7.24 0.48
CA SER A 422 12.98 -6.67 0.33
C SER A 422 13.24 -5.95 -1.01
N LEU A 423 12.37 -6.17 -2.00
CA LEU A 423 12.46 -5.60 -3.34
C LEU A 423 11.40 -4.51 -3.58
N MET A 424 10.49 -4.30 -2.63
CA MET A 424 9.45 -3.27 -2.73
C MET A 424 9.98 -1.90 -2.29
N ASP A 425 9.53 -0.85 -2.98
CA ASP A 425 9.78 0.54 -2.59
C ASP A 425 9.29 0.83 -1.16
N CYS A 426 10.14 1.47 -0.37
CA CYS A 426 9.88 1.83 1.01
C CYS A 426 8.73 2.79 1.20
N GLY A 427 8.38 3.58 0.17
CA GLY A 427 7.15 4.36 0.16
C GLY A 427 5.88 3.51 0.32
N GLN A 428 5.93 2.22 -0.02
CA GLN A 428 4.81 1.28 0.11
C GLN A 428 4.72 0.64 1.51
N ILE A 429 5.78 0.76 2.31
CA ILE A 429 5.87 0.19 3.65
C ILE A 429 5.71 1.32 4.67
N ASP A 430 4.47 1.73 4.93
CA ASP A 430 4.15 2.63 6.06
C ASP A 430 4.32 1.88 7.39
N LYS A 431 5.58 1.76 7.82
CA LYS A 431 6.00 1.03 9.01
C LYS A 431 5.27 1.49 10.27
N ALA A 432 5.12 2.80 10.43
CA ALA A 432 4.47 3.37 11.61
C ALA A 432 2.99 2.96 11.67
N GLU A 433 2.33 2.89 10.52
CA GLU A 433 0.95 2.44 10.47
C GLU A 433 0.83 0.91 10.65
N LEU A 434 1.69 0.13 10.01
CA LEU A 434 1.75 -1.32 10.19
C LEU A 434 1.90 -1.74 11.65
N MET A 435 2.79 -1.06 12.39
CA MET A 435 3.01 -1.32 13.80
C MET A 435 1.76 -1.04 14.66
N ARG A 436 0.86 -0.15 14.22
CA ARG A 436 -0.40 0.12 14.94
C ARG A 436 -1.47 -0.93 14.66
N LEU A 437 -1.45 -1.56 13.49
CA LEU A 437 -2.41 -2.58 13.08
C LEU A 437 -2.05 -3.99 13.60
N LEU A 438 -0.88 -4.15 14.21
CA LEU A 438 -0.37 -5.42 14.73
C LEU A 438 -0.07 -5.32 16.23
N PRO A 439 -0.25 -6.42 16.99
CA PRO A 439 0.19 -6.47 18.38
C PRO A 439 1.69 -6.18 18.54
N GLU A 440 2.07 -5.55 19.66
CA GLU A 440 3.46 -5.15 19.94
C GLU A 440 4.47 -6.31 19.80
N LYS A 441 4.05 -7.55 20.09
CA LYS A 441 4.87 -8.78 19.91
C LYS A 441 5.40 -8.97 18.49
N TYR A 442 4.79 -8.34 17.48
CA TYR A 442 5.22 -8.44 16.08
C TYR A 442 6.03 -7.23 15.59
N SER A 443 6.29 -6.23 16.44
CA SER A 443 7.14 -5.08 16.10
C SER A 443 8.47 -5.50 15.49
N GLY A 444 9.17 -6.45 16.11
CA GLY A 444 10.44 -6.96 15.60
C GLY A 444 10.32 -7.69 14.24
N ALA A 445 9.18 -8.30 13.94
CA ALA A 445 8.94 -8.89 12.63
C ALA A 445 8.72 -7.82 11.55
N VAL A 446 8.02 -6.73 11.90
CA VAL A 446 7.87 -5.57 11.00
C VAL A 446 9.23 -4.89 10.78
N ASP A 447 10.06 -4.77 11.81
CA ASP A 447 11.43 -4.24 11.70
C ASP A 447 12.28 -5.08 10.74
N GLU A 448 12.29 -6.40 10.91
CA GLU A 448 13.02 -7.34 10.06
C GLU A 448 12.58 -7.25 8.59
N LEU A 449 11.27 -7.28 8.35
CA LEU A 449 10.70 -7.26 6.99
C LEU A 449 10.83 -5.90 6.27
N SER A 450 11.23 -4.85 7.00
CA SER A 450 11.44 -3.50 6.46
C SER A 450 12.89 -3.02 6.62
N GLU A 451 13.83 -3.92 6.90
CA GLU A 451 15.23 -3.58 7.18
C GLU A 451 15.89 -2.84 6.01
N HIS A 452 15.56 -3.22 4.75
CA HIS A 452 16.10 -2.56 3.56
C HIS A 452 15.72 -1.08 3.47
N CYS A 453 14.59 -0.69 4.08
CA CYS A 453 14.15 0.71 4.11
C CYS A 453 14.94 1.60 5.06
N LEU A 454 15.61 1.02 6.07
CA LEU A 454 16.53 1.75 6.91
C LEU A 454 17.79 2.14 6.12
N ALA A 455 18.26 1.26 5.22
CA ALA A 455 19.42 1.50 4.38
C ALA A 455 19.17 2.59 3.31
N GLU A 456 17.97 2.63 2.71
CA GLU A 456 17.58 3.65 1.72
C GLU A 456 17.31 5.02 2.35
N SER A 457 16.87 5.08 3.61
CA SER A 457 16.62 6.34 4.32
C SER A 457 17.89 7.13 4.70
N GLY A 458 19.07 6.61 4.39
CA GLY A 458 20.35 7.24 4.70
C GLY A 458 20.55 7.31 6.20
N GLY A 459 21.06 6.23 6.81
CA GLY A 459 21.44 6.24 8.22
C GLY A 459 22.52 7.27 8.52
N ILE A 460 22.10 8.47 8.94
CA ILE A 460 22.67 9.37 9.97
C ILE A 460 21.52 10.17 10.58
#